data_AF-A0A924LJ94-F1
#
_entry.id   AF-A0A924LJ94-F1
#
_cell.length_a   1.000
_cell.length_b   1.000
_cell.length_c   1.000
_cell.angle_alpha   90.00
_cell.angle_beta   90.00
_cell.angle_gamma   90.00
#
_symmetry.space_group_name_H-M   'P 1'
#
loop_
_entity.id
_entity.type
_entity.pdbx_description
1 polymer ?
#
loop_
_entity_poly.entity_id
_entity_poly.type
_entity_poly.pdbx_seq_one_letter_code
_entity_poly.pdbx_strand_id
1 'polypeptide(L)'
;MKARATGAAIKNPARYRDRPEPKGAPLGNASAFLDAAGRAAWIDFKAELPWLMESDRAMMEIVCVIRGRIASGEVGATLLSTYQACLTKLGATPVDRSRIAVAPDEAEDDEFFGRC
;
A
#
# COMPACT_ATOMS: atom_id res chain seq x y z
N MET A 1 -5.94 9.50 10.04
CA MET A 1 -6.71 9.19 8.80
C MET A 1 -8.09 9.87 8.86
N LYS A 2 -8.49 10.67 7.86
CA LYS A 2 -9.92 10.84 7.53
C LYS A 2 -10.07 10.66 6.03
N ALA A 3 -10.21 9.42 5.59
CA ALA A 3 -10.76 9.16 4.28
C ALA A 3 -12.24 8.87 4.42
N ARG A 4 -13.07 9.80 3.98
CA ARG A 4 -13.87 9.58 2.78
C ARG A 4 -14.53 10.91 2.42
N ALA A 5 -14.49 11.24 1.15
CA ALA A 5 -15.59 11.93 0.50
C ALA A 5 -16.11 11.03 -0.62
N THR A 6 -16.40 9.76 -0.30
CA THR A 6 -17.57 9.12 -0.91
C THR A 6 -18.78 9.80 -0.27
N GLY A 7 -19.80 10.20 -1.04
CA GLY A 7 -20.95 10.99 -0.54
C GLY A 7 -21.64 10.49 0.75
N ALA A 8 -21.40 9.25 1.18
CA ALA A 8 -21.77 8.72 2.49
C ALA A 8 -21.03 9.33 3.71
N ALA A 9 -19.88 9.98 3.51
CA ALA A 9 -19.05 10.54 4.58
C ALA A 9 -19.45 11.97 4.99
N ILE A 10 -20.19 12.67 4.14
CA ILE A 10 -20.83 13.95 4.47
C ILE A 10 -21.95 13.73 5.51
N LYS A 11 -22.58 12.55 5.50
CA LYS A 11 -23.73 12.25 6.37
C LYS A 11 -23.38 11.90 7.81
N ASN A 12 -22.17 11.39 8.11
CA ASN A 12 -21.78 10.94 9.46
C ASN A 12 -20.25 11.05 9.73
N PRO A 13 -19.72 12.27 9.91
CA PRO A 13 -18.29 12.54 10.05
C PRO A 13 -17.63 12.02 11.34
N ALA A 14 -18.40 11.50 12.29
CA ALA A 14 -17.91 10.94 13.56
C ALA A 14 -17.29 9.53 13.42
N ARG A 15 -17.65 8.78 12.37
CA ARG A 15 -17.19 7.37 12.23
C ARG A 15 -15.75 7.19 11.74
N TYR A 16 -15.09 8.23 11.26
CA TYR A 16 -13.81 8.12 10.54
C TYR A 16 -12.67 9.00 11.07
N ARG A 17 -12.90 9.82 12.11
CA ARG A 17 -11.87 10.75 12.62
C ARG A 17 -10.78 10.04 13.41
N ASP A 18 -11.12 8.95 14.09
CA ASP A 18 -10.25 8.34 15.09
C ASP A 18 -9.76 6.94 14.67
N ARG A 19 -9.61 6.68 13.36
CA ARG A 19 -9.03 5.39 12.93
C ARG A 19 -7.53 5.42 13.21
N PRO A 20 -7.02 4.70 14.23
CA PRO A 20 -5.60 4.62 14.48
C PRO A 20 -4.99 3.86 13.30
N GLU A 21 -3.82 4.30 12.86
CA GLU A 21 -3.01 3.49 11.96
C GLU A 21 -2.67 2.19 12.70
N PRO A 22 -2.95 1.01 12.12
CA PRO A 22 -2.65 -0.25 12.82
C PRO A 22 -1.16 -0.26 13.13
N LYS A 23 -0.79 -0.36 14.41
CA LYS A 23 0.61 -0.55 14.80
C LYS A 23 0.99 -2.00 14.46
N GLY A 24 1.45 -2.23 13.24
CA GLY A 24 1.86 -3.54 12.74
C GLY A 24 3.38 -3.66 12.61
N ALA A 25 3.89 -4.89 12.59
CA ALA A 25 5.28 -5.12 12.19
C ALA A 25 5.49 -4.74 10.71
N PRO A 26 6.72 -4.39 10.31
CA PRO A 26 7.02 -4.08 8.92
C PRO A 26 6.76 -5.28 8.01
N LEU A 27 6.50 -5.02 6.72
CA LEU A 27 6.15 -6.05 5.73
C LEU A 27 7.14 -7.23 5.70
N GLY A 28 8.44 -7.01 5.95
CA GLY A 28 9.45 -8.08 6.02
C GLY A 28 9.99 -8.53 4.65
N ASN A 29 10.54 -9.76 4.61
CA ASN A 29 11.12 -10.39 3.41
C ASN A 29 10.08 -11.19 2.63
N ALA A 30 10.33 -11.45 1.34
CA ALA A 30 9.46 -12.25 0.50
C ALA A 30 9.22 -13.65 1.09
N SER A 31 8.00 -14.18 0.92
CA SER A 31 7.65 -15.52 1.38
C SER A 31 8.42 -16.60 0.62
N ALA A 32 8.84 -17.65 1.32
CA ALA A 32 9.73 -18.68 0.78
C ALA A 32 9.16 -19.44 -0.43
N PHE A 33 7.84 -19.52 -0.54
CA PHE A 33 7.16 -20.22 -1.64
C PHE A 33 7.08 -19.41 -2.94
N LEU A 34 7.33 -18.10 -2.91
CA LEU A 34 7.36 -17.28 -4.12
C LEU A 34 8.53 -17.71 -5.00
N ASP A 35 8.33 -17.84 -6.31
CA ASP A 35 9.39 -18.11 -7.27
C ASP A 35 10.28 -16.88 -7.53
N ALA A 36 11.22 -16.98 -8.45
CA ALA A 36 12.15 -15.87 -8.73
C ALA A 36 11.41 -14.60 -9.21
N ALA A 37 10.41 -14.75 -10.09
CA ALA A 37 9.63 -13.64 -10.62
C ALA A 37 8.74 -13.01 -9.54
N GLY A 38 8.09 -13.81 -8.71
CA GLY A 38 7.29 -13.35 -7.58
C GLY A 38 8.14 -12.66 -6.50
N ARG A 39 9.37 -13.14 -6.24
CA ARG A 39 10.30 -12.46 -5.33
C ARG A 39 10.80 -11.12 -5.88
N ALA A 40 11.05 -11.03 -7.18
CA ALA A 40 11.37 -9.75 -7.81
C ALA A 40 10.20 -8.77 -7.68
N ALA A 41 8.98 -9.22 -8.00
CA ALA A 41 7.76 -8.44 -7.81
C ALA A 41 7.57 -7.98 -6.35
N TRP A 42 7.95 -8.80 -5.37
CA TRP A 42 7.89 -8.43 -3.96
C TRP A 42 8.78 -7.24 -3.63
N ILE A 43 10.03 -7.26 -4.13
CA ILE A 43 10.99 -6.18 -3.91
C ILE A 43 10.47 -4.88 -4.53
N ASP A 44 9.95 -4.96 -5.76
CA ASP A 44 9.38 -3.81 -6.46
C ASP A 44 8.19 -3.22 -5.69
N PHE A 45 7.22 -4.06 -5.33
CA PHE A 45 6.04 -3.59 -4.61
C PHE A 45 6.36 -3.05 -3.21
N LYS A 46 7.37 -3.59 -2.52
CA LYS A 46 7.82 -3.04 -1.23
C LYS A 46 8.38 -1.62 -1.38
N ALA A 47 9.04 -1.33 -2.50
CA ALA A 47 9.50 0.01 -2.83
C ALA A 47 8.36 0.92 -3.32
N GLU A 48 7.43 0.39 -4.11
CA GLU A 48 6.29 1.14 -4.67
C GLU A 48 5.22 1.48 -3.62
N LEU A 49 5.05 0.62 -2.60
CA LEU A 49 3.98 0.67 -1.59
C LEU A 49 4.58 0.64 -0.16
N PRO A 50 5.35 1.66 0.25
CA PRO A 50 6.08 1.65 1.53
C PRO A 50 5.18 1.64 2.78
N TRP A 51 3.88 1.89 2.62
CA TRP A 51 2.88 1.88 3.70
C TRP A 51 2.34 0.49 4.06
N LEU A 52 2.71 -0.56 3.31
CA LEU A 52 2.23 -1.92 3.60
C LEU A 52 2.91 -2.51 4.83
N MET A 53 2.13 -3.25 5.62
CA MET A 53 2.58 -3.89 6.86
C MET A 53 2.49 -5.41 6.79
N GLU A 54 2.96 -6.09 7.84
CA GLU A 54 2.90 -7.55 7.94
C GLU A 54 1.47 -8.10 7.72
N SER A 55 0.44 -7.37 8.17
CA SER A 55 -0.96 -7.76 7.96
C SER A 55 -1.39 -7.83 6.50
N ASP A 56 -0.70 -7.11 5.61
CA ASP A 56 -1.01 -7.06 4.18
C ASP A 56 -0.31 -8.17 3.39
N ARG A 57 0.57 -8.95 4.03
CA ARG A 57 1.40 -9.98 3.37
C ARG A 57 0.59 -10.97 2.55
N ALA A 58 -0.55 -11.45 3.06
CA ALA A 58 -1.36 -12.42 2.33
C ALA A 58 -1.85 -11.87 0.97
N MET A 59 -2.24 -10.60 0.92
CA MET A 59 -2.65 -9.95 -0.34
C MET A 59 -1.43 -9.62 -1.22
N MET A 60 -0.33 -9.21 -0.58
CA MET A 60 0.96 -8.94 -1.23
C MET A 60 1.48 -10.19 -1.97
N GLU A 61 1.42 -11.37 -1.34
CA GLU A 61 1.83 -12.64 -1.93
C GLU A 61 1.05 -12.95 -3.21
N ILE A 62 -0.28 -12.78 -3.18
CA ILE A 62 -1.15 -13.02 -4.34
C ILE A 62 -0.77 -12.09 -5.49
N VAL A 63 -0.59 -10.79 -5.22
CA VAL A 63 -0.27 -9.81 -6.27
C VAL A 63 1.14 -10.05 -6.84
N CYS A 64 2.09 -10.53 -6.02
CA CYS A 64 3.43 -10.91 -6.47
C CYS A 64 3.39 -12.11 -7.42
N VAL A 65 2.61 -13.15 -7.09
CA VAL A 65 2.39 -14.30 -7.98
C VAL A 65 1.82 -13.84 -9.32
N ILE A 66 0.79 -13.00 -9.30
CA ILE A 66 0.15 -12.51 -10.53
C ILE A 66 1.12 -11.66 -11.36
N ARG A 67 1.88 -10.74 -10.74
CA ARG A 67 2.87 -9.90 -11.44
C ARG A 67 3.98 -10.75 -12.06
N GLY A 68 4.45 -11.79 -11.37
CA GLY A 68 5.42 -12.74 -11.92
C GLY A 68 4.90 -13.48 -13.16
N ARG A 69 3.64 -13.93 -13.13
CA ARG A 69 2.99 -14.58 -14.29
C ARG A 69 2.86 -13.62 -15.48
N ILE A 70 2.43 -12.38 -15.23
CA ILE A 70 2.36 -11.35 -16.27
C ILE A 70 3.75 -11.09 -16.87
N ALA A 71 4.79 -10.98 -16.04
CA ALA A 71 6.16 -10.78 -16.50
C ALA A 71 6.69 -11.96 -17.33
N SER A 72 6.21 -13.18 -17.08
CA SER A 72 6.50 -14.36 -17.93
C SER A 72 5.68 -14.43 -19.22
N GLY A 73 4.85 -13.42 -19.51
CA GLY A 73 4.05 -13.33 -20.73
C GLY A 73 2.65 -13.93 -20.62
N GLU A 74 2.22 -14.35 -19.42
CA GLU A 74 0.86 -14.81 -19.23
C GLU A 74 -0.11 -13.63 -19.18
N VAL A 75 -0.94 -13.50 -20.22
CA VAL A 75 -1.91 -12.42 -20.33
C VAL A 75 -3.29 -13.00 -20.56
N GLY A 76 -4.19 -12.76 -19.61
CA GLY A 76 -5.60 -13.16 -19.70
C GLY A 76 -6.51 -12.12 -19.04
N ALA A 77 -7.68 -11.88 -19.62
CA ALA A 77 -8.61 -10.85 -19.12
C ALA A 77 -8.97 -11.05 -17.65
N THR A 78 -9.21 -12.30 -17.22
CA THR A 78 -9.48 -12.65 -15.81
C THR A 78 -8.29 -12.42 -14.89
N LEU A 79 -7.07 -12.70 -15.37
CA LEU A 79 -5.84 -12.48 -14.60
C LEU A 79 -5.62 -10.98 -14.38
N LEU A 80 -5.75 -10.18 -15.44
CA LEU A 80 -5.59 -8.72 -15.38
C LEU A 80 -6.67 -8.06 -14.52
N SER A 81 -7.92 -8.50 -14.61
CA SER A 81 -8.99 -7.95 -13.76
C SER A 81 -8.78 -8.29 -12.28
N THR A 82 -8.32 -9.51 -11.99
CA THR A 82 -7.94 -9.93 -10.62
C THR A 82 -6.76 -9.10 -10.11
N TYR A 83 -5.75 -8.87 -10.96
CA TYR A 83 -4.60 -8.03 -10.65
C TYR A 83 -5.02 -6.61 -10.28
N GLN A 84 -5.83 -5.96 -11.12
CA GLN A 84 -6.35 -4.62 -10.86
C GLN A 84 -7.17 -4.55 -9.55
N ALA A 85 -7.96 -5.58 -9.26
CA ALA A 85 -8.73 -5.66 -8.02
C ALA A 85 -7.81 -5.79 -6.78
N CYS A 86 -6.74 -6.58 -6.85
CA CYS A 86 -5.73 -6.68 -5.79
C CYS A 86 -5.01 -5.33 -5.58
N LEU A 87 -4.60 -4.66 -6.66
CA LEU A 87 -3.94 -3.35 -6.58
C LEU A 87 -4.83 -2.29 -5.91
N THR A 88 -6.13 -2.29 -6.23
CA THR A 88 -7.11 -1.38 -5.59
C THR A 88 -7.22 -1.65 -4.08
N LYS A 89 -7.19 -2.92 -3.66
CA LYS A 89 -7.26 -3.28 -2.22
C LYS A 89 -6.00 -2.88 -1.46
N LEU A 90 -4.83 -2.93 -2.10
CA LEU A 90 -3.54 -2.51 -1.53
C LEU A 90 -3.34 -0.99 -1.56
N GLY A 91 -4.26 -0.25 -2.17
CA GLY A 91 -4.14 1.19 -2.37
C GLY A 91 -3.04 1.58 -3.38
N ALA A 92 -2.69 0.67 -4.28
CA ALA A 92 -1.64 0.83 -5.29
C ALA A 92 -2.11 1.58 -6.55
N THR A 93 -3.27 2.25 -6.51
CA THR A 93 -3.79 3.02 -7.65
C THR A 93 -3.50 4.51 -7.47
N PRO A 94 -3.42 5.33 -8.54
CA PRO A 94 -3.21 6.78 -8.42
C PRO A 94 -4.25 7.47 -7.52
N VAL A 95 -5.50 6.99 -7.59
CA VAL A 95 -6.61 7.49 -6.77
C VAL A 95 -6.38 7.15 -5.30
N ASP A 96 -5.94 5.93 -5.00
CA ASP A 96 -5.68 5.52 -3.62
C ASP A 96 -4.39 6.14 -3.06
N ARG A 97 -3.36 6.37 -3.88
CA ARG A 97 -2.14 7.10 -3.49
C ARG A 97 -2.45 8.50 -2.96
N SER A 98 -3.44 9.19 -3.53
CA SER A 98 -3.90 10.49 -3.02
C SER A 98 -4.63 10.41 -1.66
N ARG A 99 -5.06 9.22 -1.24
CA ARG A 99 -5.81 8.96 0.00
C ARG A 99 -4.95 8.34 1.09
N ILE A 100 -3.85 7.70 0.70
CA ILE A 100 -2.78 7.26 1.58
C ILE A 100 -1.92 8.49 1.84
N ALA A 101 -2.21 9.17 2.96
CA ALA A 101 -1.35 10.21 3.45
C ALA A 101 -0.02 9.55 3.81
N VAL A 102 0.96 9.64 2.91
CA VAL A 102 2.36 9.39 3.25
C VAL A 102 2.66 10.40 4.35
N ALA A 103 2.95 9.91 5.56
CA ALA A 103 3.36 10.78 6.65
C ALA A 103 4.57 11.60 6.15
N PRO A 104 4.59 12.92 6.34
CA PRO A 104 5.79 13.68 6.03
C PRO A 104 6.93 13.09 6.85
N ASP A 105 8.10 12.90 6.23
CA ASP A 105 9.33 12.65 6.97
C ASP A 105 9.45 13.78 8.01
N GLU A 106 9.53 13.43 9.28
CA GLU A 106 9.84 14.37 10.35
C GLU A 106 11.24 14.91 10.07
N ALA A 107 11.33 16.00 9.31
CA ALA A 107 12.50 16.85 9.34
C ALA A 107 12.51 17.48 10.73
N GLU A 108 13.51 17.10 11.52
CA GLU A 108 13.85 17.72 12.79
C GLU A 108 14.01 19.24 12.56
N ASP A 109 13.09 20.04 13.12
CA ASP A 109 13.22 21.49 13.17
C ASP A 109 14.35 21.82 14.15
N ASP A 110 15.56 22.04 13.62
CA ASP A 110 16.69 22.60 14.36
C ASP A 110 16.34 23.98 14.94
N GLU A 111 16.55 24.14 16.24
CA GLU A 111 16.43 25.38 17.02
C GLU A 111 17.13 26.58 16.35
N PHE A 112 16.38 27.43 15.66
CA PHE A 112 16.85 28.72 15.14
C PHE A 112 16.03 29.90 15.64
N PHE A 113 15.93 30.09 16.96
CA PHE A 113 15.57 31.40 17.52
C PHE A 113 16.47 31.72 18.72
N GLY A 114 17.75 31.97 18.43
CA GLY A 114 18.68 32.68 19.30
C GLY A 114 19.08 34.01 18.66
N ARG A 115 18.88 35.12 19.40
CA ARG A 115 19.22 36.54 19.13
C ARG A 115 18.29 37.34 18.22
N CYS A 116 17.47 38.19 18.86
CA CYS A 116 17.49 39.64 18.64
C CYS A 116 17.26 40.34 19.99
#